data_AF-A0A935XSJ0-F1
#
_entry.id   AF-A0A935XSJ0-F1
#
_cell.length_a   1.000
_cell.length_b   1.000
_cell.length_c   1.000
_cell.angle_alpha   90.00
_cell.angle_beta   90.00
_cell.angle_gamma   90.00
#
_symmetry.space_group_name_H-M   'P 1'
#
loop_
_entity.id
_entity.type
_entity.pdbx_description
1 polymer ?
#
loop_
_entity_poly.entity_id
_entity_poly.type
_entity_poly.pdbx_seq_one_letter_code
_entity_poly.pdbx_strand_id
1 'polypeptide(L)'
;MTLWTLLRSSLQAAETRASRWHARRFGDAEADSQVPLRASLFSTGQMEQHGRALAEAHVLGRTGTRDRLLRRLDENEAVLLDTCRRLTAVVKARSPIVPAGEWLLDNFYLIEEQIRIARQHRPSGYSRELPRLLQGPSRGLPRVYDIALEAIAQSDGRVDSETLTGFVSAYQTVTPLTLGELWAIPIMLRLAMIENLRRMAARIAAARIHLNLAQDWADQMMEVAENDPKSLIMVIADMARSNPPLVGPFVAELARRLQGHGLALALPLTWIEQRLAEAGLNHRGGGPVGEPAAGRRPGLHQQQHRQPAFPGAMDWREFVEAMSLVEQVLRQDEGKVYGRMDFETRDSYRHVVAHLAKRSRQSESEVARQAIRLAHGAPAPDDGEAATGHAGHVGYYLVDAGLAQLEHAVGARPALLQRARRRLGRIPLALLLASMLVMTGLFSAALLSPLRAGGLGGWRLLCWARWRCWSPASWLPFWRAGSRPC
;
A
#
# COMPACT_ATOMS: atom_id res chain seq x y z
N MET A 1 9.54 -24.13 48.56
CA MET A 1 9.29 -22.68 48.49
C MET A 1 10.46 -21.88 47.86
N THR A 2 11.22 -22.44 46.89
CA THR A 2 12.44 -21.76 46.40
C THR A 2 12.67 -21.84 44.88
N LEU A 3 12.21 -22.87 44.16
CA LEU A 3 12.41 -22.95 42.70
C LEU A 3 11.34 -22.24 41.87
N TRP A 4 10.08 -22.30 42.31
CA TRP A 4 8.95 -21.68 41.60
C TRP A 4 8.93 -20.15 41.75
N THR A 5 9.34 -19.64 42.91
CA THR A 5 9.50 -18.21 43.18
C THR A 5 10.70 -17.61 42.44
N LEU A 6 11.80 -18.37 42.33
CA LEU A 6 12.95 -17.98 41.51
C LEU A 6 12.61 -17.98 40.01
N LEU A 7 11.84 -18.95 39.51
CA LEU A 7 11.38 -18.98 38.11
C LEU A 7 10.42 -17.83 37.78
N ARG A 8 9.51 -17.49 38.72
CA ARG A 8 8.59 -16.36 38.58
C ARG A 8 9.32 -15.02 38.62
N SER A 9 10.33 -14.89 39.49
CA SER A 9 11.16 -13.68 39.57
C SER A 9 12.08 -13.52 38.36
N SER A 10 12.56 -14.62 37.75
CA SER A 10 13.37 -14.57 36.54
C SER A 10 12.55 -14.30 35.28
N LEU A 11 11.29 -14.76 35.23
CA LEU A 11 10.32 -14.40 34.19
C LEU A 11 9.88 -12.93 34.33
N GLN A 12 9.58 -12.44 35.53
CA GLN A 12 9.31 -11.02 35.79
C GLN A 12 10.55 -10.14 35.54
N ALA A 13 11.76 -10.63 35.83
CA ALA A 13 13.01 -9.93 35.51
C ALA A 13 13.30 -9.91 33.99
N ALA A 14 12.90 -10.95 33.25
CA ALA A 14 12.99 -11.02 31.80
C ALA A 14 11.95 -10.11 31.12
N GLU A 15 10.71 -10.07 31.62
CA GLU A 15 9.66 -9.16 31.17
C GLU A 15 10.02 -7.70 31.47
N THR A 16 10.55 -7.41 32.66
CA THR A 16 11.00 -6.06 33.00
C THR A 16 12.30 -5.67 32.29
N ARG A 17 13.13 -6.62 31.83
CA ARG A 17 14.29 -6.33 30.95
C ARG A 17 13.86 -6.12 29.50
N ALA A 18 12.87 -6.85 29.00
CA ALA A 18 12.29 -6.66 27.67
C ALA A 18 11.52 -5.34 27.57
N SER A 19 10.73 -5.00 28.59
CA SER A 19 10.03 -3.71 28.68
C SER A 19 10.99 -2.55 28.91
N ARG A 20 12.06 -2.72 29.71
CA ARG A 20 13.13 -1.72 29.85
C ARG A 20 14.01 -1.59 28.59
N TRP A 21 14.16 -2.65 27.78
CA TRP A 21 14.87 -2.59 26.50
C TRP A 21 14.04 -1.87 25.43
N HIS A 22 12.72 -2.07 25.41
CA HIS A 22 11.79 -1.28 24.61
C HIS A 22 11.71 0.19 25.07
N ALA A 23 11.55 0.45 26.37
CA ALA A 23 11.44 1.80 26.92
C ALA A 23 12.74 2.63 26.79
N ARG A 24 13.92 1.99 26.83
CA ARG A 24 15.22 2.70 26.67
C ARG A 24 15.59 3.04 25.23
N ARG A 25 14.94 2.44 24.22
CA ARG A 25 15.25 2.69 22.80
C ARG A 25 14.25 3.65 22.12
N PHE A 26 13.09 3.87 22.73
CA PHE A 26 11.98 4.65 22.16
C PHE A 26 11.34 5.60 23.19
N GLY A 27 12.17 6.35 23.91
CA GLY A 27 11.71 7.39 24.84
C GLY A 27 10.88 8.47 24.15
N ASP A 28 9.71 8.71 24.72
CA ASP A 28 8.83 9.88 24.64
C ASP A 28 7.97 10.11 23.38
N ALA A 29 8.30 9.56 22.20
CA ALA A 29 7.44 9.70 21.01
C ALA A 29 6.43 8.54 20.81
N GLU A 30 6.61 7.40 21.50
CA GLU A 30 5.85 6.17 21.23
C GLU A 30 4.55 6.04 22.05
N ALA A 31 4.43 6.75 23.18
CA ALA A 31 3.22 6.74 24.01
C ALA A 31 1.98 7.30 23.27
N ASP A 32 2.18 8.30 22.40
CA ASP A 32 1.13 8.87 21.55
C ASP A 32 0.86 8.01 20.28
N SER A 33 1.79 7.11 19.95
CA SER A 33 1.73 6.27 18.73
C SER A 33 0.97 4.94 18.90
N GLN A 34 0.39 4.71 20.07
CA GLN A 34 -0.40 3.51 20.40
C GLN A 34 -1.91 3.72 20.25
N VAL A 35 -2.35 4.96 20.00
CA VAL A 35 -3.75 5.24 19.67
C VAL A 35 -4.00 4.78 18.22
N PRO A 36 -5.02 3.94 17.95
CA PRO A 36 -5.46 3.65 16.60
C PRO A 36 -5.75 4.94 15.84
N LEU A 37 -5.50 4.97 14.54
CA LEU A 37 -5.86 6.12 13.70
C LEU A 37 -7.38 6.18 13.62
N ARG A 38 -8.01 6.93 14.54
CA ARG A 38 -9.45 7.11 14.63
C ARG A 38 -9.76 8.54 15.01
N ALA A 39 -10.24 9.29 14.04
CA ALA A 39 -10.87 10.59 14.23
C ALA A 39 -12.40 10.44 14.08
N SER A 40 -13.14 11.51 14.38
CA SER A 40 -14.61 11.53 14.25
C SER A 40 -15.02 11.25 12.80
N LEU A 41 -15.72 10.16 12.51
CA LEU A 41 -16.11 9.79 11.14
C LEU A 41 -16.62 10.98 10.33
N PHE A 42 -15.94 11.32 9.24
CA PHE A 42 -16.36 12.42 8.37
C PHE A 42 -17.37 11.94 7.33
N SER A 43 -18.38 12.77 7.07
CA SER A 43 -19.20 12.66 5.87
C SER A 43 -18.38 13.01 4.62
N THR A 44 -18.87 12.67 3.43
CA THR A 44 -18.20 12.98 2.15
C THR A 44 -17.82 14.47 2.04
N GLY A 45 -18.72 15.39 2.39
CA GLY A 45 -18.44 16.83 2.36
C GLY A 45 -17.41 17.29 3.40
N GLN A 46 -17.40 16.68 4.59
CA GLN A 46 -16.37 16.95 5.60
C GLN A 46 -15.00 16.43 5.16
N MET A 47 -14.97 15.29 4.46
CA MET A 47 -13.75 14.75 3.88
C MET A 47 -13.18 15.70 2.82
N GLU A 48 -14.01 16.25 1.94
CA GLU A 48 -13.55 17.25 0.97
C GLU A 48 -12.95 18.50 1.62
N GLN A 49 -13.62 19.04 2.66
CA GLN A 49 -13.10 20.18 3.39
C GLN A 49 -11.76 19.86 4.08
N HIS A 50 -11.65 18.66 4.66
CA HIS A 50 -10.39 18.15 5.22
C HIS A 50 -9.30 18.06 4.16
N GLY A 51 -9.62 17.58 2.96
CA GLY A 51 -8.68 17.49 1.84
C GLY A 51 -8.10 18.84 1.45
N ARG A 52 -8.93 19.89 1.43
CA ARG A 52 -8.46 21.27 1.17
C ARG A 52 -7.58 21.79 2.29
N ALA A 53 -8.01 21.66 3.55
CA ALA A 53 -7.24 22.09 4.70
C ALA A 53 -5.88 21.38 4.80
N LEU A 54 -5.85 20.08 4.50
CA LEU A 54 -4.62 19.28 4.46
C LEU A 54 -3.68 19.76 3.35
N ALA A 55 -4.22 20.07 2.17
CA ALA A 55 -3.42 20.57 1.05
C ALA A 55 -2.80 21.94 1.36
N GLU A 56 -3.49 22.82 2.08
CA GLU A 56 -2.97 24.11 2.53
C GLU A 56 -1.85 23.95 3.58
N ALA A 57 -1.96 22.96 4.47
CA ALA A 57 -0.96 22.67 5.49
C ALA A 57 0.33 22.02 4.93
N HIS A 58 0.24 21.36 3.78
CA HIS A 58 1.35 20.58 3.21
C HIS A 58 2.45 21.47 2.59
N VAL A 59 3.54 21.64 3.34
CA VAL A 59 4.77 22.29 2.83
C VAL A 59 5.76 21.24 2.32
N LEU A 60 6.10 21.34 1.02
CA LEU A 60 6.91 20.34 0.32
C LEU A 60 8.41 20.68 0.32
N GLY A 61 9.23 19.65 0.52
CA GLY A 61 10.67 19.69 0.45
C GLY A 61 11.23 18.97 -0.78
N ARG A 62 12.54 19.16 -1.03
CA ARG A 62 13.24 18.46 -2.10
C ARG A 62 13.26 16.95 -1.86
N THR A 63 13.20 16.18 -2.95
CA THR A 63 13.21 14.71 -2.97
C THR A 63 14.35 14.14 -2.13
N GLY A 64 14.01 13.24 -1.20
CA GLY A 64 14.94 12.67 -0.22
C GLY A 64 15.35 11.24 -0.56
N THR A 65 16.59 10.86 -0.24
CA THR A 65 17.21 9.60 -0.64
C THR A 65 16.87 8.39 0.25
N ARG A 66 16.34 8.59 1.47
CA ARG A 66 16.12 7.50 2.43
C ARG A 66 14.68 6.99 2.42
N ASP A 67 14.55 5.70 2.12
CA ASP A 67 13.30 4.96 2.26
C ASP A 67 13.10 4.52 3.71
N ARG A 68 12.29 5.26 4.48
CA ARG A 68 11.94 4.92 5.86
C ARG A 68 10.75 3.96 5.95
N LEU A 69 9.95 3.85 4.89
CA LEU A 69 8.68 3.13 4.89
C LEU A 69 8.87 1.61 4.83
N LEU A 70 9.95 1.10 4.17
CA LEU A 70 10.24 -0.34 4.19
C LEU A 70 10.64 -0.81 5.58
N ARG A 71 11.58 -0.10 6.22
CA ARG A 71 11.96 -0.38 7.60
C ARG A 71 10.75 -0.33 8.53
N ARG A 72 9.85 0.63 8.31
CA ARG A 72 8.62 0.73 9.10
C ARG A 72 7.67 -0.44 8.84
N LEU A 73 7.55 -0.91 7.60
CA LEU A 73 6.78 -2.10 7.27
C LEU A 73 7.34 -3.35 7.97
N ASP A 74 8.67 -3.52 8.01
CA ASP A 74 9.33 -4.61 8.74
C ASP A 74 9.03 -4.54 10.25
N GLU A 75 9.11 -3.34 10.84
CA GLU A 75 8.74 -3.10 12.24
C GLU A 75 7.25 -3.43 12.49
N ASN A 76 6.38 -3.07 11.56
CA ASN A 76 4.94 -3.30 11.67
C ASN A 76 4.61 -4.80 11.62
N GLU A 77 5.22 -5.53 10.69
CA GLU A 77 5.07 -6.98 10.56
C GLU A 77 5.55 -7.70 11.83
N ALA A 78 6.69 -7.30 12.40
CA ALA A 78 7.22 -7.91 13.62
C ALA A 78 6.25 -7.81 14.81
N VAL A 79 5.63 -6.64 15.01
CA VAL A 79 4.65 -6.42 16.09
C VAL A 79 3.36 -7.23 15.85
N LEU A 80 2.89 -7.28 14.61
CA LEU A 80 1.71 -8.07 14.24
C LEU A 80 1.94 -9.57 14.48
N LEU A 81 3.09 -10.10 14.04
CA LEU A 81 3.49 -11.48 14.26
C LEU A 81 3.61 -11.83 15.75
N ASP A 82 4.26 -10.98 16.55
CA ASP A 82 4.38 -11.20 18.00
C ASP A 82 3.00 -11.25 18.67
N THR A 83 2.10 -10.33 18.31
CA THR A 83 0.74 -10.28 18.85
C THR A 83 -0.04 -11.55 18.49
N CYS A 84 0.00 -11.97 17.22
CA CYS A 84 -0.66 -13.20 16.77
C CYS A 84 -0.11 -14.45 17.47
N ARG A 85 1.22 -14.55 17.65
CA ARG A 85 1.82 -15.68 18.40
C ARG A 85 1.33 -15.75 19.83
N ARG A 86 1.23 -14.61 20.53
CA ARG A 86 0.69 -14.53 21.89
C ARG A 86 -0.78 -14.92 21.94
N LEU A 87 -1.61 -14.42 21.03
CA LEU A 87 -3.03 -14.77 20.96
C LEU A 87 -3.24 -16.26 20.67
N THR A 88 -2.46 -16.85 19.75
CA THR A 88 -2.51 -18.29 19.48
C THR A 88 -2.16 -19.14 20.70
N ALA A 89 -1.21 -18.71 21.54
CA ALA A 89 -0.90 -19.40 22.79
C ALA A 89 -2.09 -19.39 23.77
N VAL A 90 -2.83 -18.28 23.82
CA VAL A 90 -4.05 -18.14 24.64
C VAL A 90 -5.17 -19.05 24.14
N VAL A 91 -5.40 -19.12 22.82
CA VAL A 91 -6.39 -20.06 22.24
C VAL A 91 -6.03 -21.51 22.61
N LYS A 92 -4.75 -21.88 22.49
CA LYS A 92 -4.28 -23.23 22.84
C LYS A 92 -4.51 -23.57 24.31
N ALA A 93 -4.40 -22.58 25.19
CA ALA A 93 -4.71 -22.70 26.62
C ALA A 93 -6.23 -22.70 26.92
N ARG A 94 -7.11 -22.75 25.90
CA ARG A 94 -8.57 -22.70 26.01
C ARG A 94 -9.10 -21.50 26.80
N SER A 95 -8.34 -20.42 26.82
CA SER A 95 -8.73 -19.18 27.47
C SER A 95 -9.52 -18.29 26.51
N PRO A 96 -10.55 -17.59 26.99
CA PRO A 96 -11.35 -16.71 26.13
C PRO A 96 -10.48 -15.56 25.59
N ILE A 97 -10.72 -15.21 24.33
CA ILE A 97 -10.10 -14.08 23.64
C ILE A 97 -11.16 -13.02 23.39
N VAL A 98 -10.76 -11.75 23.42
CA VAL A 98 -11.64 -10.65 23.04
C VAL A 98 -11.94 -10.74 21.53
N PRO A 99 -13.16 -10.39 21.06
CA PRO A 99 -13.53 -10.56 19.66
C PRO A 99 -12.58 -9.91 18.63
N ALA A 100 -11.96 -8.78 19.00
CA ALA A 100 -10.96 -8.12 18.15
C ALA A 100 -9.67 -8.94 17.96
N GLY A 101 -9.28 -9.73 18.97
CA GLY A 101 -8.14 -10.64 18.90
C GLY A 101 -8.43 -11.89 18.06
N GLU A 102 -9.66 -12.41 18.14
CA GLU A 102 -10.13 -13.50 17.27
C GLU A 102 -10.13 -13.07 15.81
N TRP A 103 -10.73 -11.90 15.51
CA TRP A 103 -10.70 -11.34 14.15
C TRP A 103 -9.28 -11.19 13.60
N LEU A 104 -8.33 -10.70 14.42
CA LEU A 104 -6.94 -10.54 13.99
C LEU A 104 -6.31 -11.89 13.62
N LEU A 105 -6.57 -12.95 14.40
CA LEU A 105 -6.08 -14.30 14.10
C LEU A 105 -6.72 -14.86 12.83
N ASP A 106 -8.04 -14.77 12.71
CA ASP A 106 -8.80 -15.30 11.58
C ASP A 106 -8.37 -14.63 10.26
N ASN A 107 -8.00 -13.35 10.30
CA ASN A 107 -7.68 -12.55 9.11
C ASN A 107 -6.18 -12.35 8.91
N PHE A 108 -5.32 -12.98 9.72
CA PHE A 108 -3.89 -12.73 9.66
C PHE A 108 -3.28 -13.06 8.29
N TYR A 109 -3.76 -14.13 7.64
CA TYR A 109 -3.30 -14.53 6.30
C TYR A 109 -3.53 -13.43 5.23
N LEU A 110 -4.62 -12.66 5.34
CA LEU A 110 -4.88 -11.53 4.44
C LEU A 110 -3.86 -10.41 4.67
N ILE A 111 -3.49 -10.17 5.93
CA ILE A 111 -2.51 -9.15 6.31
C ILE A 111 -1.12 -9.53 5.78
N GLU A 112 -0.72 -10.79 5.94
CA GLU A 112 0.54 -11.31 5.38
C GLU A 112 0.62 -11.14 3.87
N GLU A 113 -0.48 -11.43 3.15
CA GLU A 113 -0.54 -11.24 1.71
C GLU A 113 -0.40 -9.76 1.33
N GLN A 114 -1.05 -8.84 2.05
CA GLN A 114 -0.90 -7.40 1.78
C GLN A 114 0.51 -6.89 2.08
N ILE A 115 1.18 -7.42 3.12
CA ILE A 115 2.59 -7.12 3.39
C ILE A 115 3.48 -7.60 2.24
N ARG A 116 3.24 -8.83 1.74
CA ARG A 116 3.98 -9.39 0.60
C ARG A 116 3.80 -8.56 -0.66
N ILE A 117 2.55 -8.23 -1.01
CA ILE A 117 2.22 -7.37 -2.15
C ILE A 117 2.91 -6.01 -2.01
N ALA A 118 2.89 -5.42 -0.81
CA ALA A 118 3.52 -4.13 -0.55
C ALA A 118 5.05 -4.15 -0.70
N ARG A 119 5.70 -5.28 -0.37
CA ARG A 119 7.14 -5.51 -0.64
C ARG A 119 7.42 -5.66 -2.14
N GLN A 120 6.59 -6.42 -2.85
CA GLN A 120 6.79 -6.72 -4.28
C GLN A 120 6.55 -5.51 -5.19
N HIS A 121 5.47 -4.75 -4.96
CA HIS A 121 5.03 -3.67 -5.85
C HIS A 121 5.72 -2.33 -5.57
N ARG A 122 6.90 -2.34 -4.94
CA ARG A 122 7.64 -1.13 -4.61
C ARG A 122 9.02 -1.10 -5.25
N PRO A 123 9.17 -0.53 -6.47
CA PRO A 123 10.48 -0.22 -7.01
C PRO A 123 11.17 0.76 -6.05
N SER A 124 12.28 0.33 -5.45
CA SER A 124 13.03 1.12 -4.45
C SER A 124 13.45 2.51 -4.96
N GLY A 125 13.47 2.71 -6.28
CA GLY A 125 13.67 4.01 -6.94
C GLY A 125 12.44 4.93 -6.92
N TYR A 126 11.24 4.40 -7.17
CA TYR A 126 10.03 5.22 -7.36
C TYR A 126 9.68 6.05 -6.11
N SER A 127 9.77 5.44 -4.94
CA SER A 127 9.47 6.15 -3.68
C SER A 127 10.50 7.21 -3.26
N ARG A 128 11.68 7.24 -3.90
CA ARG A 128 12.69 8.30 -3.68
C ARG A 128 12.35 9.57 -4.46
N GLU A 129 11.58 9.42 -5.54
CA GLU A 129 11.20 10.52 -6.43
C GLU A 129 9.95 11.27 -5.95
N LEU A 130 9.23 10.75 -4.96
CA LEU A 130 8.01 11.37 -4.44
C LEU A 130 8.32 12.62 -3.57
N PRO A 131 7.56 13.72 -3.74
CA PRO A 131 7.61 14.90 -2.87
C PRO A 131 7.39 14.55 -1.39
N ARG A 132 8.19 15.15 -0.50
CA ARG A 132 8.16 14.87 0.94
C ARG A 132 7.74 16.10 1.73
N LEU A 133 7.09 15.86 2.87
CA LEU A 133 6.67 16.91 3.79
C LEU A 133 7.85 17.44 4.61
N LEU A 134 7.94 18.77 4.75
CA LEU A 134 8.96 19.44 5.59
C LEU A 134 8.52 19.62 7.04
N GLN A 135 7.23 19.65 7.29
CA GLN A 135 6.63 19.97 8.58
C GLN A 135 5.51 18.96 8.90
N GLY A 136 4.99 19.02 10.13
CA GLY A 136 3.91 18.15 10.60
C GLY A 136 4.36 16.78 11.14
N PRO A 137 3.40 15.95 11.57
CA PRO A 137 3.66 14.62 12.16
C PRO A 137 4.36 13.67 11.18
N SER A 138 4.09 13.81 9.88
CA SER A 138 4.68 13.00 8.80
C SER A 138 5.94 13.61 8.19
N ARG A 139 6.68 14.45 8.94
CA ARG A 139 7.90 15.11 8.45
C ARG A 139 8.92 14.11 7.88
N GLY A 140 9.33 14.35 6.63
CA GLY A 140 10.28 13.53 5.90
C GLY A 140 9.68 12.29 5.23
N LEU A 141 8.38 12.05 5.36
CA LEU A 141 7.63 11.04 4.61
C LEU A 141 7.03 11.64 3.32
N PRO A 142 6.73 10.82 2.29
CA PRO A 142 6.03 11.29 1.11
C PRO A 142 4.66 11.88 1.47
N ARG A 143 4.26 13.00 0.85
CA ARG A 143 2.94 13.61 1.15
C ARG A 143 1.77 12.67 0.91
N VAL A 144 1.89 11.80 -0.10
CA VAL A 144 0.86 10.80 -0.44
C VAL A 144 0.67 9.77 0.68
N TYR A 145 1.71 9.51 1.47
CA TYR A 145 1.58 8.64 2.64
C TYR A 145 0.75 9.32 3.74
N ASP A 146 0.93 10.62 3.94
CA ASP A 146 0.14 11.38 4.91
C ASP A 146 -1.33 11.49 4.48
N ILE A 147 -1.58 11.78 3.19
CA ILE A 147 -2.92 11.72 2.58
C ILE A 147 -3.58 10.37 2.87
N ALA A 148 -2.84 9.26 2.72
CA ALA A 148 -3.35 7.92 3.01
C ALA A 148 -3.62 7.67 4.50
N LEU A 149 -2.77 8.18 5.40
CA LEU A 149 -2.98 8.07 6.84
C LEU A 149 -4.24 8.84 7.27
N GLU A 150 -4.41 10.07 6.81
CA GLU A 150 -5.56 10.93 7.09
C GLU A 150 -6.86 10.32 6.55
N ALA A 151 -6.85 9.82 5.31
CA ALA A 151 -8.00 9.14 4.72
C ALA A 151 -8.44 7.91 5.53
N ILE A 152 -7.50 7.16 6.12
CA ILE A 152 -7.80 5.99 6.97
C ILE A 152 -8.26 6.42 8.36
N ALA A 153 -7.61 7.41 8.96
CA ALA A 153 -7.92 7.92 10.29
C ALA A 153 -9.37 8.43 10.37
N GLN A 154 -9.82 9.07 9.30
CA GLN A 154 -11.12 9.74 9.23
C GLN A 154 -12.26 8.84 8.72
N SER A 155 -11.92 7.66 8.18
CA SER A 155 -12.86 6.68 7.63
C SER A 155 -12.96 5.37 8.43
N ASP A 156 -12.30 5.29 9.59
CA ASP A 156 -12.15 4.05 10.40
C ASP A 156 -11.65 2.86 9.56
N GLY A 157 -10.77 3.13 8.59
CA GLY A 157 -10.22 2.14 7.67
C GLY A 157 -11.13 1.72 6.51
N ARG A 158 -12.24 2.45 6.25
CA ARG A 158 -13.15 2.21 5.12
C ARG A 158 -12.94 3.25 4.04
N VAL A 159 -12.04 2.95 3.12
CA VAL A 159 -11.76 3.83 1.99
C VAL A 159 -12.64 3.40 0.82
N ASP A 160 -13.82 4.01 0.71
CA ASP A 160 -14.71 3.84 -0.44
C ASP A 160 -14.20 4.65 -1.64
N SER A 161 -14.54 4.21 -2.86
CA SER A 161 -14.11 4.88 -4.09
C SER A 161 -14.60 6.32 -4.16
N GLU A 162 -15.86 6.56 -3.81
CA GLU A 162 -16.46 7.89 -3.86
C GLU A 162 -15.81 8.85 -2.86
N THR A 163 -15.61 8.41 -1.61
CA THR A 163 -15.03 9.25 -0.56
C THR A 163 -13.55 9.57 -0.83
N LEU A 164 -12.78 8.59 -1.32
CA LEU A 164 -11.39 8.81 -1.73
C LEU A 164 -11.30 9.75 -2.92
N THR A 165 -12.17 9.58 -3.91
CA THR A 165 -12.21 10.43 -5.12
C THR A 165 -12.57 11.87 -4.76
N GLY A 166 -13.60 12.08 -3.93
CA GLY A 166 -13.96 13.41 -3.42
C GLY A 166 -12.82 14.06 -2.63
N PHE A 167 -12.19 13.31 -1.72
CA PHE A 167 -11.05 13.78 -0.93
C PHE A 167 -9.87 14.23 -1.79
N VAL A 168 -9.44 13.38 -2.74
CA VAL A 168 -8.29 13.66 -3.60
C VAL A 168 -8.59 14.77 -4.59
N SER A 169 -9.81 14.81 -5.14
CA SER A 169 -10.27 15.90 -6.00
C SER A 169 -10.21 17.24 -5.25
N ALA A 170 -10.76 17.30 -4.03
CA ALA A 170 -10.74 18.49 -3.19
C ALA A 170 -9.32 18.91 -2.82
N TYR A 171 -8.44 17.96 -2.49
CA TYR A 171 -7.01 18.23 -2.24
C TYR A 171 -6.32 18.87 -3.47
N GLN A 172 -6.60 18.33 -4.66
CA GLN A 172 -5.99 18.80 -5.91
C GLN A 172 -6.43 20.21 -6.33
N THR A 173 -7.53 20.75 -5.78
CA THR A 173 -7.95 22.14 -6.01
C THR A 173 -6.94 23.16 -5.47
N VAL A 174 -6.20 22.80 -4.42
CA VAL A 174 -5.18 23.66 -3.79
C VAL A 174 -3.80 23.34 -4.34
N THR A 175 -3.39 22.06 -4.30
CA THR A 175 -2.09 21.65 -4.82
C THR A 175 -2.22 20.42 -5.72
N PRO A 176 -1.84 20.51 -7.01
CA PRO A 176 -1.94 19.39 -7.93
C PRO A 176 -1.01 18.23 -7.52
N LEU A 177 -1.51 17.00 -7.67
CA LEU A 177 -0.72 15.79 -7.50
C LEU A 177 -0.06 15.42 -8.83
N THR A 178 1.17 14.91 -8.76
CA THR A 178 1.83 14.37 -9.97
C THR A 178 1.26 12.99 -10.31
N LEU A 179 1.42 12.56 -11.56
CA LEU A 179 1.06 11.23 -12.01
C LEU A 179 1.74 10.14 -11.15
N GLY A 180 3.00 10.37 -10.78
CA GLY A 180 3.74 9.49 -9.87
C GLY A 180 3.17 9.45 -8.44
N GLU A 181 2.45 10.48 -8.01
CA GLU A 181 1.81 10.48 -6.70
C GLU A 181 0.46 9.79 -6.73
N LEU A 182 -0.31 9.96 -7.81
CA LEU A 182 -1.58 9.27 -7.99
C LEU A 182 -1.39 7.75 -8.04
N TRP A 183 -0.40 7.27 -8.80
CA TRP A 183 -0.03 5.85 -8.84
C TRP A 183 0.57 5.33 -7.53
N ALA A 184 1.04 6.21 -6.63
CA ALA A 184 1.52 5.82 -5.31
C ALA A 184 0.39 5.63 -4.29
N ILE A 185 -0.80 6.23 -4.48
CA ILE A 185 -1.93 6.13 -3.55
C ILE A 185 -2.28 4.67 -3.17
N PRO A 186 -2.40 3.70 -4.10
CA PRO A 186 -2.75 2.32 -3.76
C PRO A 186 -1.77 1.68 -2.79
N ILE A 187 -0.46 1.88 -3.01
CA ILE A 187 0.57 1.29 -2.14
C ILE A 187 0.64 2.04 -0.81
N MET A 188 0.45 3.36 -0.81
CA MET A 188 0.45 4.17 0.42
C MET A 188 -0.73 3.82 1.33
N LEU A 189 -1.92 3.61 0.77
CA LEU A 189 -3.09 3.13 1.52
C LEU A 189 -2.84 1.77 2.16
N ARG A 190 -2.22 0.83 1.44
CA ARG A 190 -1.84 -0.47 2.03
C ARG A 190 -0.87 -0.30 3.21
N LEU A 191 0.17 0.51 3.05
CA LEU A 191 1.15 0.77 4.12
C LEU A 191 0.51 1.45 5.33
N ALA A 192 -0.33 2.45 5.10
CA ALA A 192 -1.05 3.17 6.15
C ALA A 192 -2.04 2.25 6.87
N MET A 193 -2.67 1.33 6.14
CA MET A 193 -3.57 0.35 6.72
C MET A 193 -2.84 -0.66 7.62
N ILE A 194 -1.70 -1.16 7.17
CA ILE A 194 -0.84 -2.05 7.97
C ILE A 194 -0.34 -1.33 9.23
N GLU A 195 0.00 -0.03 9.13
CA GLU A 195 0.33 0.78 10.31
C GLU A 195 -0.85 0.90 11.28
N ASN A 196 -2.08 1.09 10.79
CA ASN A 196 -3.27 1.13 11.63
C ASN A 196 -3.54 -0.22 12.32
N LEU A 197 -3.43 -1.32 11.58
CA LEU A 197 -3.58 -2.68 12.12
C LEU A 197 -2.53 -2.96 13.19
N ARG A 198 -1.27 -2.53 13.00
CA ARG A 198 -0.24 -2.64 14.03
C ARG A 198 -0.67 -1.91 15.31
N ARG A 199 -1.21 -0.70 15.20
CA ARG A 199 -1.68 0.08 16.37
C ARG A 199 -2.81 -0.64 17.10
N MET A 200 -3.74 -1.22 16.36
CA MET A 200 -4.82 -2.04 16.93
C MET A 200 -4.27 -3.29 17.63
N ALA A 201 -3.33 -4.00 17.01
CA ALA A 201 -2.68 -5.19 17.59
C ALA A 201 -1.91 -4.85 18.87
N ALA A 202 -1.15 -3.75 18.88
CA ALA A 202 -0.45 -3.26 20.06
C ALA A 202 -1.43 -2.95 21.21
N ARG A 203 -2.59 -2.36 20.89
CA ARG A 203 -3.65 -2.10 21.87
C ARG A 203 -4.28 -3.39 22.41
N ILE A 204 -4.51 -4.39 21.56
CA ILE A 204 -5.00 -5.71 22.01
C ILE A 204 -3.98 -6.36 22.95
N ALA A 205 -2.68 -6.31 22.60
CA ALA A 205 -1.61 -6.83 23.44
C ALA A 205 -1.53 -6.10 24.79
N ALA A 206 -1.62 -4.77 24.80
CA ALA A 206 -1.62 -3.97 26.02
C ALA A 206 -2.86 -4.27 26.89
N ALA A 207 -4.06 -4.31 26.29
CA ALA A 207 -5.28 -4.69 27.01
C ALA A 207 -5.18 -6.08 27.62
N ARG A 208 -4.51 -7.03 26.95
CA ARG A 208 -4.32 -8.39 27.46
C ARG A 208 -3.46 -8.44 28.71
N ILE A 209 -2.45 -7.59 28.84
CA ILE A 209 -1.65 -7.51 30.07
C ILE A 209 -2.55 -7.19 31.27
N HIS A 210 -3.47 -6.24 31.09
CA HIS A 210 -4.43 -5.86 32.13
C HIS A 210 -5.47 -6.96 32.41
N LEU A 211 -5.93 -7.66 31.37
CA LEU A 211 -6.84 -8.81 31.55
C LEU A 211 -6.16 -9.94 32.32
N ASN A 212 -4.92 -10.31 31.98
CA ASN A 212 -4.19 -11.36 32.70
C ASN A 212 -3.99 -10.99 34.18
N LEU A 213 -3.64 -9.73 34.47
CA LEU A 213 -3.50 -9.26 35.85
C LEU A 213 -4.82 -9.35 36.62
N ALA A 214 -5.94 -8.98 35.99
CA ALA A 214 -7.27 -9.12 36.59
C ALA A 214 -7.63 -10.60 36.84
N GLN A 215 -7.27 -11.49 35.90
CA GLN A 215 -7.50 -12.93 36.04
C GLN A 215 -6.70 -13.53 37.19
N ASP A 216 -5.42 -13.21 37.30
CA ASP A 216 -4.57 -13.68 38.39
C ASP A 216 -5.13 -13.30 39.76
N TRP A 217 -5.58 -12.04 39.92
CA TRP A 217 -6.19 -11.58 41.18
C TRP A 217 -7.56 -12.22 41.42
N ALA A 218 -8.40 -12.34 40.39
CA ALA A 218 -9.70 -12.97 40.52
C ALA A 218 -9.58 -14.44 40.93
N ASP A 219 -8.68 -15.18 40.29
CA ASP A 219 -8.46 -16.61 40.55
C ASP A 219 -7.92 -16.82 41.98
N GLN A 220 -6.99 -15.97 42.44
CA GLN A 220 -6.53 -15.97 43.84
C GLN A 220 -7.66 -15.66 44.83
N MET A 221 -8.51 -14.68 44.52
CA MET A 221 -9.65 -14.32 45.39
C MET A 221 -10.69 -15.44 45.45
N MET A 222 -10.99 -16.10 44.34
CA MET A 222 -11.92 -17.23 44.29
C MET A 222 -11.35 -18.43 45.06
N GLU A 223 -10.09 -18.79 44.85
CA GLU A 223 -9.43 -19.90 45.56
C GLU A 223 -9.42 -19.67 47.08
N VAL A 224 -9.13 -18.45 47.53
CA VAL A 224 -9.15 -18.11 48.96
C VAL A 224 -10.58 -18.01 49.48
N ALA A 225 -11.53 -17.49 48.71
CA ALA A 225 -12.92 -17.45 49.13
C ALA A 225 -13.54 -18.84 49.31
N GLU A 226 -13.10 -19.83 48.53
CA GLU A 226 -13.55 -21.22 48.66
C GLU A 226 -12.87 -21.96 49.83
N ASN A 227 -11.56 -21.78 50.01
CA ASN A 227 -10.77 -22.59 50.97
C ASN A 227 -10.58 -21.91 52.34
N ASP A 228 -10.46 -20.58 52.40
CA ASP A 228 -10.28 -19.82 53.64
C ASP A 228 -10.83 -18.37 53.52
N PRO A 229 -12.15 -18.18 53.68
CA PRO A 229 -12.80 -16.88 53.49
C PRO A 229 -12.23 -15.75 54.37
N LYS A 230 -11.65 -16.08 55.52
CA LYS A 230 -11.08 -15.08 56.46
C LYS A 230 -9.82 -14.43 55.90
N SER A 231 -9.06 -15.17 55.10
CA SER A 231 -7.83 -14.69 54.46
C SER A 231 -8.09 -13.82 53.22
N LEU A 232 -9.34 -13.72 52.75
CA LEU A 232 -9.69 -12.90 51.58
C LEU A 232 -9.34 -11.41 51.77
N ILE A 233 -9.48 -10.90 53.00
CA ILE A 233 -9.11 -9.51 53.34
C ILE A 233 -7.62 -9.25 53.09
N MET A 234 -6.77 -10.24 53.34
CA MET A 234 -5.32 -10.13 53.10
C MET A 234 -5.01 -10.04 51.61
N VAL A 235 -5.71 -10.82 50.77
CA VAL A 235 -5.56 -10.77 49.30
C VAL A 235 -6.01 -9.42 48.74
N ILE A 236 -7.12 -8.88 49.22
CA ILE A 236 -7.59 -7.54 48.83
C ILE A 236 -6.57 -6.47 49.25
N ALA A 237 -6.00 -6.59 50.46
CA ALA A 237 -4.96 -5.67 50.93
C ALA A 237 -3.66 -5.78 50.11
N ASP A 238 -3.26 -6.99 49.71
CA ASP A 238 -2.12 -7.22 48.81
C ASP A 238 -2.34 -6.60 47.42
N MET A 239 -3.53 -6.79 46.86
CA MET A 239 -3.92 -6.17 45.59
C MET A 239 -3.89 -4.64 45.72
N ALA A 240 -4.49 -4.08 46.78
CA ALA A 240 -4.50 -2.64 47.04
C ALA A 240 -3.08 -2.06 47.15
N ARG A 241 -2.17 -2.77 47.83
CA ARG A 241 -0.75 -2.40 47.94
C ARG A 241 0.00 -2.47 46.62
N SER A 242 -0.33 -3.43 45.76
CA SER A 242 0.29 -3.57 44.44
C SER A 242 -0.07 -2.45 43.46
N ASN A 243 -1.09 -1.64 43.79
CA ASN A 243 -1.58 -0.50 43.01
C ASN A 243 -1.75 -0.81 41.51
N PRO A 244 -2.62 -1.79 41.16
CA PRO A 244 -2.81 -2.17 39.77
C PRO A 244 -3.43 -1.02 38.96
N PRO A 245 -3.11 -0.92 37.65
CA PRO A 245 -3.69 0.10 36.79
C PRO A 245 -5.22 -0.09 36.66
N LEU A 246 -6.00 0.86 37.17
CA LEU A 246 -7.48 0.88 37.12
C LEU A 246 -7.98 1.30 35.72
N VAL A 247 -7.56 0.57 34.69
CA VAL A 247 -8.00 0.77 33.31
C VAL A 247 -9.24 -0.09 33.01
N GLY A 248 -10.09 0.37 32.09
CA GLY A 248 -11.36 -0.28 31.74
C GLY A 248 -11.30 -1.81 31.55
N PRO A 249 -10.32 -2.38 30.81
CA PRO A 249 -10.19 -3.83 30.66
C PRO A 249 -9.95 -4.58 31.98
N PHE A 250 -9.14 -4.03 32.89
CA PHE A 250 -8.85 -4.64 34.19
C PHE A 250 -10.11 -4.70 35.05
N VAL A 251 -10.79 -3.55 35.19
CA VAL A 251 -12.01 -3.44 36.02
C VAL A 251 -13.12 -4.33 35.47
N ALA A 252 -13.36 -4.31 34.16
CA ALA A 252 -14.41 -5.08 33.53
C ALA A 252 -14.22 -6.59 33.70
N GLU A 253 -12.99 -7.10 33.51
CA GLU A 253 -12.71 -8.54 33.67
C GLU A 253 -12.76 -8.98 35.13
N LEU A 254 -12.23 -8.17 36.05
CA LEU A 254 -12.29 -8.45 37.48
C LEU A 254 -13.75 -8.46 37.97
N ALA A 255 -14.54 -7.45 37.58
CA ALA A 255 -15.96 -7.39 37.91
C ALA A 255 -16.73 -8.59 37.32
N ARG A 256 -16.52 -8.91 36.04
CA ARG A 256 -17.19 -10.02 35.34
C ARG A 256 -16.93 -11.38 36.01
N ARG A 257 -15.71 -11.62 36.51
CA ARG A 257 -15.36 -12.89 37.17
C ARG A 257 -15.88 -12.96 38.61
N LEU A 258 -15.78 -11.87 39.37
CA LEU A 258 -16.22 -11.84 40.77
C LEU A 258 -17.75 -11.75 40.92
N GLN A 259 -18.44 -11.15 39.94
CA GLN A 259 -19.91 -11.13 39.89
C GLN A 259 -20.47 -12.55 39.79
N GLY A 260 -21.36 -12.91 40.71
CA GLY A 260 -22.05 -14.21 40.74
C GLY A 260 -21.45 -15.29 41.64
N HIS A 261 -20.27 -15.08 42.23
CA HIS A 261 -19.57 -16.10 43.05
C HIS A 261 -19.73 -15.91 44.58
N GLY A 262 -20.86 -15.35 45.03
CA GLY A 262 -21.25 -15.31 46.45
C GLY A 262 -20.96 -13.98 47.20
N LEU A 263 -21.55 -13.84 48.40
CA LEU A 263 -21.52 -12.61 49.22
C LEU A 263 -20.10 -12.22 49.69
N ALA A 264 -19.18 -13.18 49.82
CA ALA A 264 -17.80 -12.92 50.24
C ALA A 264 -17.02 -12.06 49.21
N LEU A 265 -17.38 -12.15 47.93
CA LEU A 265 -16.72 -11.43 46.84
C LEU A 265 -17.36 -10.05 46.56
N ALA A 266 -18.35 -9.63 47.34
CA ALA A 266 -18.91 -8.27 47.29
C ALA A 266 -17.93 -7.21 47.83
N LEU A 267 -17.07 -7.59 48.79
CA LEU A 267 -16.08 -6.69 49.40
C LEU A 267 -15.01 -6.21 48.39
N PRO A 268 -14.36 -7.09 47.59
CA PRO A 268 -13.48 -6.65 46.51
C PRO A 268 -14.16 -5.73 45.49
N LEU A 269 -15.41 -6.02 45.10
CA LEU A 269 -16.17 -5.19 44.15
C LEU A 269 -16.43 -3.79 44.70
N THR A 270 -16.86 -3.70 45.96
CA THR A 270 -17.09 -2.43 46.65
C THR A 270 -15.80 -1.60 46.78
N TRP A 271 -14.67 -2.26 47.04
CA TRP A 271 -13.36 -1.60 47.08
C TRP A 271 -12.96 -1.00 45.74
N ILE A 272 -13.18 -1.71 44.62
CA ILE A 272 -12.90 -1.20 43.27
C ILE A 272 -13.77 0.02 42.95
N GLU A 273 -15.06 -0.04 43.28
CA GLU A 273 -15.98 1.10 43.11
C GLU A 273 -15.52 2.34 43.87
N GLN A 274 -15.08 2.18 45.12
CA GLN A 274 -14.54 3.27 45.93
C GLN A 274 -13.24 3.85 45.33
N ARG A 275 -12.32 3.00 44.88
CA ARG A 275 -11.08 3.45 44.22
C ARG A 275 -11.34 4.20 42.91
N LEU A 276 -12.32 3.77 42.12
CA LEU A 276 -12.74 4.47 40.89
C LEU A 276 -13.37 5.83 41.19
N ALA A 277 -14.12 5.92 42.29
CA ALA A 277 -14.68 7.18 42.77
C ALA A 277 -13.58 8.16 43.20
N GLU A 278 -12.59 7.69 43.95
CA GLU A 278 -11.45 8.52 44.40
C GLU A 278 -10.53 8.96 43.26
N ALA A 279 -10.36 8.14 42.23
CA ALA A 279 -9.57 8.48 41.04
C ALA A 279 -10.26 9.52 40.12
N GLY A 280 -11.48 9.98 40.44
CA GLY A 280 -12.23 10.94 39.63
C GLY A 280 -12.76 10.38 38.31
N LEU A 281 -12.69 9.07 38.10
CA LEU A 281 -13.10 8.40 36.85
C LEU A 281 -14.62 8.28 36.72
N ASN A 282 -15.38 8.56 37.78
CA ASN A 282 -16.85 8.51 37.78
C ASN A 282 -17.52 9.70 37.06
N HIS A 283 -16.80 10.78 36.70
CA HIS A 283 -17.41 11.96 36.09
C HIS A 283 -17.33 12.02 34.55
N ARG A 284 -16.72 11.03 33.89
CA ARG A 284 -16.81 10.84 32.43
C ARG A 284 -17.15 9.38 32.07
N GLY A 285 -18.36 8.95 32.42
CA GLY A 285 -19.07 7.92 31.65
C GLY A 285 -19.26 6.52 32.27
N GLY A 286 -19.26 6.36 33.59
CA GLY A 286 -19.60 5.09 34.24
C GLY A 286 -20.81 5.23 35.16
N GLY A 287 -21.94 4.60 34.81
CA GLY A 287 -23.03 4.36 35.78
C GLY A 287 -22.66 3.26 36.78
N PRO A 288 -23.50 2.99 37.79
CA PRO A 288 -23.23 1.99 38.82
C PRO A 288 -23.00 0.59 38.22
N VAL A 289 -22.10 -0.17 38.81
CA VAL A 289 -21.53 -1.46 38.36
C VAL A 289 -22.54 -2.64 38.44
N GLY A 290 -23.85 -2.36 38.49
CA GLY A 290 -24.89 -3.32 38.88
C GLY A 290 -26.00 -3.62 37.87
N GLU A 291 -26.06 -3.02 36.69
CA GLU A 291 -27.07 -3.37 35.67
C GLU A 291 -26.42 -3.95 34.41
N PRO A 292 -26.90 -5.09 33.87
CA PRO A 292 -26.53 -5.49 32.52
C PRO A 292 -26.98 -4.36 31.61
N ALA A 293 -26.04 -3.75 30.90
CA ALA A 293 -26.22 -2.60 30.02
C ALA A 293 -27.14 -2.93 28.83
N ALA A 294 -28.44 -3.11 29.08
CA ALA A 294 -29.46 -3.41 28.08
C ALA A 294 -30.17 -2.16 27.55
N GLY A 295 -29.83 -0.95 28.03
CA GLY A 295 -30.57 0.27 27.69
C GLY A 295 -29.76 1.45 27.14
N ARG A 296 -28.42 1.43 27.17
CA ARG A 296 -27.59 2.58 26.78
C ARG A 296 -26.75 2.26 25.54
N ARG A 297 -27.37 2.52 24.38
CA ARG A 297 -26.80 2.49 23.02
C ARG A 297 -25.99 1.21 22.69
N PRO A 298 -26.61 0.21 22.04
CA PRO A 298 -25.90 -0.92 21.42
C PRO A 298 -25.11 -0.48 20.16
N GLY A 299 -24.20 0.49 20.32
CA GLY A 299 -23.43 1.10 19.22
C GLY A 299 -21.92 0.88 19.31
N LEU A 300 -21.33 0.79 20.51
CA LEU A 300 -19.87 0.73 20.66
C LEU A 300 -19.26 -0.67 20.50
N HIS A 301 -20.01 -1.73 20.78
CA HIS A 301 -19.54 -3.11 20.60
C HIS A 301 -19.85 -3.68 19.21
N GLN A 302 -20.90 -3.19 18.53
CA GLN A 302 -21.22 -3.61 17.16
C GLN A 302 -20.36 -2.92 16.08
N GLN A 303 -19.74 -1.77 16.38
CA GLN A 303 -18.84 -1.11 15.42
C GLN A 303 -17.43 -1.72 15.37
N GLN A 304 -17.05 -2.57 16.33
CA GLN A 304 -15.78 -3.30 16.30
C GLN A 304 -15.77 -4.51 15.34
N HIS A 305 -16.94 -4.93 14.84
CA HIS A 305 -17.07 -6.06 13.92
C HIS A 305 -17.08 -5.67 12.44
N ARG A 306 -16.99 -4.38 12.12
CA ARG A 306 -17.09 -3.95 10.72
C ARG A 306 -15.71 -4.00 10.06
N GLN A 307 -15.47 -5.12 9.38
CA GLN A 307 -14.23 -5.45 8.69
C GLN A 307 -13.64 -4.24 7.94
N PRO A 308 -12.33 -3.99 8.09
CA PRO A 308 -11.63 -3.13 7.16
C PRO A 308 -11.64 -3.75 5.77
N ALA A 309 -12.23 -3.04 4.80
CA ALA A 309 -12.14 -3.44 3.42
C ALA A 309 -10.73 -3.08 2.92
N PHE A 310 -9.94 -4.08 2.54
CA PHE A 310 -8.69 -3.80 1.86
C PHE A 310 -8.98 -3.10 0.53
N PRO A 311 -8.10 -2.20 0.04
CA PRO A 311 -8.33 -1.39 -1.16
C PRO A 311 -8.36 -2.19 -2.49
N GLY A 312 -8.51 -3.52 -2.43
CA GLY A 312 -8.52 -4.41 -3.59
C GLY A 312 -9.79 -4.33 -4.44
N ALA A 313 -10.84 -3.63 -3.99
CA ALA A 313 -12.10 -3.50 -4.73
C ALA A 313 -12.13 -2.32 -5.72
N MET A 314 -11.13 -1.42 -5.70
CA MET A 314 -11.11 -0.23 -6.54
C MET A 314 -10.32 -0.48 -7.83
N ASP A 315 -10.88 -0.08 -8.98
CA ASP A 315 -10.12 -0.02 -10.22
C ASP A 315 -9.19 1.20 -10.20
N TRP A 316 -7.93 0.94 -9.82
CA TRP A 316 -6.90 1.97 -9.74
C TRP A 316 -6.60 2.62 -11.09
N ARG A 317 -6.85 1.93 -12.21
CA ARG A 317 -6.63 2.47 -13.56
C ARG A 317 -7.62 3.60 -13.82
N GLU A 318 -8.89 3.35 -13.55
CA GLU A 318 -9.96 4.33 -13.68
C GLU A 318 -9.77 5.50 -12.71
N PHE A 319 -9.42 5.20 -11.46
CA PHE A 319 -9.14 6.24 -10.45
C PHE A 319 -8.02 7.19 -10.89
N VAL A 320 -6.90 6.68 -11.38
CA VAL A 320 -5.77 7.50 -11.84
C VAL A 320 -6.16 8.32 -13.07
N GLU A 321 -6.95 7.77 -14.01
CA GLU A 321 -7.45 8.52 -15.16
C GLU A 321 -8.39 9.65 -14.75
N ALA A 322 -9.33 9.38 -13.85
CA ALA A 322 -10.27 10.39 -13.36
C ALA A 322 -9.55 11.54 -12.64
N MET A 323 -8.55 11.23 -11.82
CA MET A 323 -7.84 12.20 -10.99
C MET A 323 -6.65 12.89 -11.68
N SER A 324 -6.22 12.42 -12.85
CA SER A 324 -5.05 12.97 -13.53
C SER A 324 -5.40 14.24 -14.31
N LEU A 325 -4.82 15.37 -13.89
CA LEU A 325 -4.88 16.63 -14.66
C LEU A 325 -4.24 16.49 -16.05
N VAL A 326 -3.25 15.61 -16.21
CA VAL A 326 -2.63 15.32 -17.50
C VAL A 326 -3.62 14.60 -18.42
N GLU A 327 -4.36 13.61 -17.92
CA GLU A 327 -5.39 12.89 -18.68
C GLU A 327 -6.48 13.86 -19.16
N GLN A 328 -6.95 14.75 -18.28
CA GLN A 328 -7.96 15.75 -18.60
C GLN A 328 -7.51 16.70 -19.73
N VAL A 329 -6.24 17.11 -19.72
CA VAL A 329 -5.67 17.95 -20.78
C VAL A 329 -5.50 17.17 -22.09
N LEU A 330 -4.95 15.96 -22.04
CA LEU A 330 -4.71 15.15 -23.25
C LEU A 330 -6.02 14.75 -23.96
N ARG A 331 -7.14 14.68 -23.23
CA ARG A 331 -8.48 14.46 -23.80
C ARG A 331 -9.02 15.63 -24.62
N GLN A 332 -8.40 16.80 -24.57
CA GLN A 332 -8.78 17.98 -25.37
C GLN A 332 -8.24 17.92 -26.82
N ASP A 333 -7.66 16.79 -27.24
CA ASP A 333 -7.20 16.52 -28.61
C ASP A 333 -8.33 16.69 -29.65
N GLU A 334 -8.06 17.43 -30.74
CA GLU A 334 -9.07 17.87 -31.73
C GLU A 334 -9.84 16.70 -32.39
N GLY A 335 -9.19 15.54 -32.56
CA GLY A 335 -9.83 14.34 -33.11
C GLY A 335 -10.49 13.44 -32.08
N LYS A 336 -10.39 13.76 -30.77
CA LYS A 336 -10.74 12.88 -29.64
C LYS A 336 -10.15 11.46 -29.77
N VAL A 337 -9.10 11.29 -30.58
CA VAL A 337 -8.48 9.99 -30.86
C VAL A 337 -7.87 9.45 -29.58
N TYR A 338 -7.20 10.33 -28.81
CA TYR A 338 -6.64 10.00 -27.51
C TYR A 338 -7.65 9.30 -26.58
N GLY A 339 -8.86 9.85 -26.46
CA GLY A 339 -9.89 9.29 -25.57
C GLY A 339 -10.44 7.92 -25.99
N ARG A 340 -10.21 7.50 -27.24
CA ARG A 340 -10.62 6.19 -27.79
C ARG A 340 -9.51 5.14 -27.72
N MET A 341 -8.30 5.52 -27.32
CA MET A 341 -7.16 4.62 -27.20
C MET A 341 -7.28 3.70 -25.99
N ASP A 342 -6.61 2.56 -26.06
CA ASP A 342 -6.48 1.65 -24.93
C ASP A 342 -5.70 2.30 -23.77
N PHE A 343 -5.90 1.76 -22.57
CA PHE A 343 -5.29 2.26 -21.34
C PHE A 343 -3.76 2.30 -21.42
N GLU A 344 -3.13 1.27 -21.97
CA GLU A 344 -1.67 1.12 -21.98
C GLU A 344 -1.03 2.17 -22.90
N THR A 345 -1.63 2.44 -24.06
CA THR A 345 -1.20 3.52 -24.95
C THR A 345 -1.34 4.89 -24.26
N ARG A 346 -2.46 5.15 -23.60
CA ARG A 346 -2.68 6.40 -22.87
C ARG A 346 -1.72 6.56 -21.69
N ASP A 347 -1.42 5.48 -20.96
CA ASP A 347 -0.46 5.48 -19.87
C ASP A 347 0.98 5.71 -20.35
N SER A 348 1.36 5.15 -21.51
CA SER A 348 2.65 5.43 -22.15
C SER A 348 2.81 6.93 -22.46
N TYR A 349 1.76 7.58 -22.98
CA TYR A 349 1.77 9.02 -23.29
C TYR A 349 1.92 9.84 -22.01
N ARG A 350 1.18 9.48 -20.94
CA ARG A 350 1.29 10.11 -19.62
C ARG A 350 2.69 9.95 -19.02
N HIS A 351 3.34 8.80 -19.19
CA HIS A 351 4.72 8.56 -18.77
C HIS A 351 5.72 9.47 -19.50
N VAL A 352 5.54 9.70 -20.80
CA VAL A 352 6.38 10.66 -21.54
C VAL A 352 6.25 12.07 -20.96
N VAL A 353 5.02 12.52 -20.71
CA VAL A 353 4.76 13.84 -20.11
C VAL A 353 5.44 13.96 -18.75
N ALA A 354 5.29 12.95 -17.87
CA ALA A 354 5.94 12.93 -16.56
C ALA A 354 7.47 12.99 -16.68
N HIS A 355 8.05 12.27 -17.63
CA HIS A 355 9.50 12.24 -17.87
C HIS A 355 10.04 13.57 -18.39
N LEU A 356 9.31 14.25 -19.28
CA LEU A 356 9.64 15.58 -19.77
C LEU A 356 9.54 16.62 -18.65
N ALA A 357 8.47 16.56 -17.84
CA ALA A 357 8.27 17.47 -16.72
C ALA A 357 9.44 17.42 -15.73
N LYS A 358 9.90 16.21 -15.36
CA LYS A 358 11.07 16.00 -14.47
C LYS A 358 12.36 16.65 -14.97
N ARG A 359 12.49 16.85 -16.28
CA ARG A 359 13.67 17.45 -16.94
C ARG A 359 13.49 18.91 -17.29
N SER A 360 12.32 19.46 -16.98
CA SER A 360 11.94 20.83 -17.21
C SER A 360 11.72 21.55 -15.87
N ARG A 361 11.46 22.86 -15.92
CA ARG A 361 10.96 23.61 -14.76
C ARG A 361 9.42 23.69 -14.74
N GLN A 362 8.76 23.03 -15.68
CA GLN A 362 7.32 23.09 -15.88
C GLN A 362 6.63 21.90 -15.19
N SER A 363 5.36 22.08 -14.80
CA SER A 363 4.54 21.00 -14.24
C SER A 363 4.11 20.01 -15.33
N GLU A 364 3.75 18.79 -14.95
CA GLU A 364 3.24 17.77 -15.87
C GLU A 364 2.02 18.28 -16.67
N SER A 365 1.12 19.01 -16.02
CA SER A 365 -0.05 19.62 -16.67
C SER A 365 0.34 20.68 -17.72
N GLU A 366 1.41 21.44 -17.49
CA GLU A 366 1.87 22.47 -18.42
C GLU A 366 2.53 21.84 -19.65
N VAL A 367 3.31 20.77 -19.46
CA VAL A 367 3.89 19.98 -20.55
C VAL A 367 2.80 19.37 -21.42
N ALA A 368 1.74 18.82 -20.81
CA ALA A 368 0.57 18.33 -21.55
C ALA A 368 -0.11 19.45 -22.35
N ARG A 369 -0.29 20.63 -21.74
CA ARG A 369 -0.89 21.80 -22.42
C ARG A 369 -0.02 22.28 -23.59
N GLN A 370 1.31 22.23 -23.47
CA GLN A 370 2.19 22.52 -24.60
C GLN A 370 2.06 21.50 -25.73
N ALA A 371 1.96 20.21 -25.42
CA ALA A 371 1.76 19.18 -26.45
C ALA A 371 0.45 19.40 -27.22
N ILE A 372 -0.63 19.76 -26.51
CA ILE A 372 -1.92 20.08 -27.12
C ILE A 372 -1.86 21.38 -27.95
N ARG A 373 -1.19 22.43 -27.46
CA ARG A 373 -1.00 23.68 -28.22
C ARG A 373 -0.27 23.44 -29.54
N LEU A 374 0.75 22.57 -29.54
CA LEU A 374 1.47 22.20 -30.77
C LEU A 374 0.59 21.39 -31.72
N ALA A 375 -0.27 20.51 -31.20
CA ALA A 375 -1.24 19.77 -32.01
C ALA A 375 -2.28 20.69 -32.68
N HIS A 376 -2.84 21.64 -31.94
CA HIS A 376 -3.79 22.63 -32.48
C HIS A 376 -3.14 23.63 -33.44
N GLY A 377 -1.85 23.91 -33.26
CA GLY A 377 -1.09 24.83 -34.12
C GLY A 377 -0.56 24.19 -35.40
N ALA A 378 -0.81 22.89 -35.62
CA ALA A 378 -0.35 22.19 -36.80
C ALA A 378 -1.16 22.64 -38.03
N PRO A 379 -0.52 22.85 -39.20
CA PRO A 379 -1.25 23.15 -40.43
C PRO A 379 -2.23 22.02 -40.74
N ALA A 380 -3.46 22.39 -41.11
CA ALA A 380 -4.48 21.45 -41.56
C ALA A 380 -3.88 20.58 -42.69
N PRO A 381 -4.18 19.28 -42.73
CA PRO A 381 -3.66 18.42 -43.78
C PRO A 381 -4.11 18.95 -45.14
N ASP A 382 -3.15 19.39 -45.96
CA ASP A 382 -3.39 19.66 -47.37
C ASP A 382 -3.86 18.35 -48.03
N ASP A 383 -4.90 18.43 -48.87
CA ASP A 383 -5.65 17.32 -49.48
C ASP A 383 -4.82 16.35 -50.37
N GLY A 384 -3.49 16.43 -50.37
CA GLY A 384 -2.59 15.66 -51.23
C GLY A 384 -1.52 14.81 -50.53
N GLU A 385 -1.22 15.01 -49.23
CA GLU A 385 -0.17 14.25 -48.54
C GLU A 385 -0.70 13.55 -47.28
N ALA A 386 -1.11 12.28 -47.42
CA ALA A 386 -1.49 11.41 -46.31
C ALA A 386 -0.40 11.21 -45.22
N ALA A 387 0.80 11.77 -45.40
CA ALA A 387 1.90 11.74 -44.45
C ALA A 387 1.79 12.79 -43.32
N THR A 388 1.09 13.91 -43.54
CA THR A 388 1.01 15.03 -42.56
C THR A 388 -0.25 15.02 -41.69
N GLY A 389 -1.22 14.14 -41.98
CA GLY A 389 -2.47 14.01 -41.21
C GLY A 389 -2.31 13.60 -39.74
N HIS A 390 -1.10 13.22 -39.31
CA HIS A 390 -0.80 12.90 -37.91
C HIS A 390 -0.35 14.11 -37.08
N ALA A 391 -0.03 15.25 -37.71
CA ALA A 391 0.45 16.45 -37.03
C ALA A 391 -0.64 17.13 -36.17
N GLY A 392 -1.93 16.87 -36.45
CA GLY A 392 -3.04 17.34 -35.63
C GLY A 392 -3.32 16.49 -34.38
N HIS A 393 -2.62 15.36 -34.20
CA HIS A 393 -2.82 14.48 -33.04
C HIS A 393 -1.71 14.63 -31.99
N VAL A 394 -2.08 14.69 -30.72
CA VAL A 394 -1.15 14.83 -29.59
C VAL A 394 -0.06 13.73 -29.55
N GLY A 395 -0.36 12.51 -29.99
CA GLY A 395 0.59 11.40 -30.03
C GLY A 395 1.83 11.66 -30.88
N TYR A 396 1.71 12.48 -31.93
CA TYR A 396 2.85 12.86 -32.77
C TYR A 396 3.91 13.66 -32.01
N TYR A 397 3.47 14.53 -31.08
CA TYR A 397 4.36 15.35 -30.25
C TYR A 397 4.86 14.64 -28.99
N LEU A 398 4.24 13.52 -28.60
CA LEU A 398 4.66 12.75 -27.43
C LEU A 398 5.58 11.58 -27.80
N VAL A 399 5.30 10.86 -28.88
CA VAL A 399 6.02 9.61 -29.20
C VAL A 399 6.82 9.69 -30.49
N ASP A 400 6.40 10.55 -31.43
CA ASP A 400 6.95 10.59 -32.79
C ASP A 400 7.88 11.79 -33.04
N ALA A 401 8.05 12.18 -34.30
CA ALA A 401 8.96 13.21 -34.77
C ALA A 401 8.71 14.59 -34.14
N GLY A 402 7.47 14.89 -33.72
CA GLY A 402 7.10 16.13 -33.03
C GLY A 402 7.68 16.27 -31.62
N LEU A 403 8.19 15.19 -31.02
CA LEU A 403 8.77 15.19 -29.68
C LEU A 403 9.96 16.14 -29.52
N ALA A 404 10.75 16.35 -30.57
CA ALA A 404 11.86 17.30 -30.53
C ALA A 404 11.37 18.76 -30.39
N GLN A 405 10.23 19.08 -31.00
CA GLN A 405 9.61 20.40 -30.90
C GLN A 405 9.04 20.63 -29.49
N LEU A 406 8.37 19.61 -28.93
CA LEU A 406 7.89 19.65 -27.56
C LEU A 406 9.02 19.79 -26.53
N GLU A 407 10.12 19.05 -26.69
CA GLU A 407 11.30 19.18 -25.83
C GLU A 407 11.89 20.59 -25.85
N HIS A 408 11.92 21.23 -27.03
CA HIS A 408 12.39 22.60 -27.18
C HIS A 408 11.43 23.60 -26.52
N ALA A 409 10.12 23.47 -26.76
CA ALA A 409 9.09 24.34 -26.19
C ALA A 409 9.04 24.27 -24.65
N VAL A 410 9.29 23.09 -24.08
CA VAL A 410 9.32 22.86 -22.63
C VAL A 410 10.68 23.22 -22.01
N GLY A 411 11.71 23.45 -22.84
CA GLY A 411 13.08 23.69 -22.39
C GLY A 411 13.71 22.48 -21.70
N ALA A 412 13.24 21.27 -22.02
CA ALA A 412 13.77 20.03 -21.46
C ALA A 412 15.16 19.76 -22.06
N ARG A 413 16.17 19.52 -21.21
CA ARG A 413 17.49 19.12 -21.69
C ARG A 413 17.44 17.63 -22.06
N PRO A 414 17.54 17.23 -23.33
CA PRO A 414 17.50 15.82 -23.68
C PRO A 414 18.81 15.14 -23.24
N ALA A 415 18.69 13.91 -22.74
CA ALA A 415 19.86 13.09 -22.45
C ALA A 415 20.62 12.81 -23.76
N LEU A 416 21.95 12.98 -23.75
CA LEU A 416 22.82 12.68 -24.89
C LEU A 416 22.56 11.27 -25.44
N LEU A 417 22.27 10.32 -24.55
CA LEU A 417 21.91 8.94 -24.88
C LEU A 417 20.59 8.80 -25.66
N GLN A 418 19.59 9.65 -25.40
CA GLN A 418 18.32 9.64 -26.15
C GLN A 418 18.48 10.28 -27.53
N ARG A 419 19.31 11.32 -27.67
CA ARG A 419 19.68 11.85 -29.00
C ARG A 419 20.38 10.78 -29.84
N ALA A 420 21.31 10.03 -29.25
CA ALA A 420 21.98 8.92 -29.91
C ALA A 420 21.01 7.78 -30.27
N ARG A 421 20.13 7.37 -29.34
CA ARG A 421 19.12 6.33 -29.58
C ARG A 421 18.09 6.71 -30.65
N ARG A 422 17.67 7.97 -30.73
CA ARG A 422 16.80 8.47 -31.81
C ARG A 422 17.48 8.44 -33.17
N ARG A 423 18.78 8.74 -33.23
CA ARG A 423 19.56 8.59 -34.47
C ARG A 423 19.74 7.13 -34.85
N LEU A 424 19.95 6.24 -33.88
CA LEU A 424 20.09 4.79 -34.12
C LEU A 424 18.75 4.12 -34.51
N GLY A 425 17.64 4.58 -33.93
CA GLY A 425 16.27 4.13 -34.23
C GLY A 425 15.73 4.57 -35.60
N ARG A 426 16.44 5.44 -36.32
CA ARG A 426 16.19 5.76 -37.73
C ARG A 426 16.96 4.85 -38.71
N ILE A 427 17.84 4.00 -38.20
CA ILE A 427 18.66 3.06 -38.99
C ILE A 427 18.15 1.59 -38.92
N PRO A 428 17.05 1.18 -38.22
CA PRO A 428 16.80 -0.23 -37.95
C PRO A 428 16.54 -1.03 -39.22
N LEU A 429 15.84 -0.47 -40.20
CA LEU A 429 15.55 -1.16 -41.45
C LEU A 429 16.81 -1.30 -42.34
N ALA A 430 17.64 -0.26 -42.42
CA ALA A 430 18.89 -0.32 -43.18
C ALA A 430 19.91 -1.27 -42.55
N LEU A 431 20.04 -1.27 -41.21
CA LEU A 431 20.90 -2.20 -40.48
C LEU A 431 20.39 -3.65 -40.54
N LEU A 432 19.06 -3.86 -40.41
CA LEU A 432 18.46 -5.19 -40.58
C LEU A 432 18.67 -5.70 -42.00
N LEU A 433 18.36 -4.89 -43.02
CA LEU A 433 18.56 -5.26 -44.43
C LEU A 433 20.05 -5.52 -44.71
N ALA A 434 20.96 -4.67 -44.23
CA ALA A 434 22.40 -4.90 -44.39
C ALA A 434 22.85 -6.19 -43.70
N SER A 435 22.37 -6.47 -42.50
CA SER A 435 22.71 -7.72 -41.78
C SER A 435 22.16 -8.96 -42.48
N MET A 436 20.94 -8.90 -43.01
CA MET A 436 20.36 -9.96 -43.84
C MET A 436 21.17 -10.16 -45.12
N LEU A 437 21.59 -9.07 -45.78
CA LEU A 437 22.33 -9.12 -47.04
C LEU A 437 23.75 -9.66 -46.83
N VAL A 438 24.41 -9.30 -45.72
CA VAL A 438 25.71 -9.84 -45.32
C VAL A 438 25.62 -11.32 -44.97
N MET A 439 24.63 -11.73 -44.17
CA MET A 439 24.40 -13.14 -43.83
C MET A 439 24.09 -13.97 -45.08
N THR A 440 23.24 -13.44 -45.98
CA THR A 440 22.92 -14.09 -47.25
C THR A 440 24.16 -14.21 -48.13
N GLY A 441 24.97 -13.16 -48.24
CA GLY A 441 26.22 -13.16 -48.99
C GLY A 441 27.26 -14.14 -48.43
N LEU A 442 27.44 -14.18 -47.12
CA LEU A 442 28.31 -15.14 -46.43
C LEU A 442 27.85 -16.58 -46.65
N PHE A 443 26.54 -16.83 -46.55
CA PHE A 443 25.97 -18.16 -46.75
C PHE A 443 26.11 -18.62 -48.20
N SER A 444 25.84 -17.74 -49.17
CA SER A 444 26.08 -18.01 -50.59
C SER A 444 27.56 -18.25 -50.88
N ALA A 445 28.46 -17.45 -50.31
CA ALA A 445 29.90 -17.63 -50.47
C ALA A 445 30.40 -18.95 -49.85
N ALA A 446 29.87 -19.34 -48.69
CA ALA A 446 30.17 -20.61 -48.04
C ALA A 446 29.63 -21.83 -48.81
N LEU A 447 28.50 -21.70 -49.51
CA LEU A 447 27.98 -22.73 -50.42
C LEU A 447 28.78 -22.83 -51.73
N LEU A 448 29.33 -21.70 -52.21
CA LEU A 448 30.10 -21.62 -53.45
C LEU A 448 31.60 -21.92 -53.28
N SER A 449 32.15 -21.83 -52.05
CA SER A 449 33.57 -22.11 -51.77
C SER A 449 33.99 -23.57 -52.03
N PRO A 450 33.19 -24.62 -51.73
CA PRO A 450 33.53 -26.00 -52.06
C PRO A 450 33.40 -26.27 -53.56
N LEU A 451 32.52 -25.54 -54.25
CA LEU A 451 32.32 -25.64 -55.71
C LEU A 451 33.51 -25.05 -56.49
N ARG A 452 34.16 -24.01 -55.97
CA ARG A 452 35.39 -23.45 -56.56
C ARG A 452 36.63 -24.29 -56.28
N ALA A 453 36.74 -24.88 -55.08
CA ALA A 453 37.84 -25.76 -54.72
C ALA A 453 37.79 -27.12 -55.45
N GLY A 454 36.59 -27.57 -55.84
CA GLY A 454 36.37 -28.86 -56.51
C GLY A 454 36.56 -28.88 -58.03
N GLY A 455 36.91 -27.78 -58.70
CA GLY A 455 37.19 -27.77 -60.14
C GLY A 455 36.05 -28.30 -61.02
N LEU A 456 34.79 -28.11 -60.60
CA LEU A 456 33.63 -28.61 -61.35
C LEU A 456 33.20 -27.57 -62.38
N GLY A 457 33.52 -27.83 -63.65
CA GLY A 457 33.12 -27.00 -64.79
C GLY A 457 31.60 -26.76 -64.83
N GLY A 458 31.21 -25.52 -65.15
CA GLY A 458 29.84 -25.00 -65.06
C GLY A 458 28.76 -25.79 -65.81
N TRP A 459 29.13 -26.73 -66.69
CA TRP A 459 28.23 -27.63 -67.39
C TRP A 459 27.58 -28.69 -66.49
N ARG A 460 28.23 -29.10 -65.38
CA ARG A 460 27.64 -30.07 -64.43
C ARG A 460 26.54 -29.46 -63.55
N LEU A 461 26.52 -28.13 -63.38
CA LEU A 461 25.45 -27.40 -62.67
C LEU A 461 24.15 -27.36 -63.48
N LEU A 462 24.23 -27.28 -64.82
CA LEU A 462 23.06 -27.41 -65.69
C LEU A 462 22.45 -28.82 -65.61
N CYS A 463 23.28 -29.87 -65.47
CA CYS A 463 22.79 -31.22 -65.26
C CYS A 463 22.12 -31.41 -63.89
N TRP A 464 22.64 -30.82 -62.82
CA TRP A 464 22.02 -30.90 -61.49
C TRP A 464 20.73 -30.07 -61.36
N ALA A 465 20.69 -28.86 -61.93
CA ALA A 465 19.45 -28.07 -61.99
C ALA A 465 18.36 -28.75 -62.83
N ARG A 466 18.75 -29.40 -63.93
CA ARG A 466 17.83 -30.14 -64.81
C ARG A 466 17.36 -31.48 -64.21
N TRP A 467 18.18 -32.15 -63.39
CA TRP A 467 17.75 -33.35 -62.67
C TRP A 467 16.74 -33.03 -61.55
N ARG A 468 16.85 -31.85 -60.93
CA ARG A 468 15.91 -31.42 -59.88
C ARG A 468 14.59 -30.85 -60.42
N CYS A 469 14.57 -30.33 -61.65
CA CYS A 469 13.34 -29.94 -62.36
C CYS A 469 12.61 -31.12 -63.02
N TRP A 470 13.21 -32.31 -63.09
CA TRP A 470 12.61 -33.52 -63.69
C TRP A 470 12.36 -34.61 -62.65
N SER A 471 11.84 -34.24 -61.48
CA SER A 471 11.20 -35.17 -60.54
C SER A 471 9.88 -34.56 -60.04
N PRO A 472 8.75 -34.80 -60.74
CA PRO A 472 7.44 -34.27 -60.36
C PRO A 472 6.73 -35.07 -59.24
N ALA A 473 7.45 -35.77 -58.35
CA ALA A 473 6.82 -36.81 -57.52
C ALA A 473 7.14 -36.78 -56.00
N SER A 474 7.49 -35.64 -55.40
CA SER A 474 7.72 -35.62 -53.93
C SER A 474 7.15 -34.42 -53.16
N TRP A 475 6.24 -33.64 -53.77
CA TRP A 475 5.42 -32.68 -53.01
C TRP A 475 4.05 -33.29 -52.69
N LEU A 476 3.68 -33.26 -51.40
CA LEU A 476 2.49 -33.80 -50.70
C LEU A 476 2.56 -35.30 -50.33
N PRO A 477 2.39 -35.71 -49.04
CA PRO A 477 1.51 -35.10 -48.02
C PRO A 477 2.09 -35.04 -46.58
N PHE A 478 1.98 -33.89 -45.89
CA PHE A 478 2.15 -33.84 -44.42
C PHE A 478 1.14 -32.90 -43.73
N TRP A 479 -0.09 -32.84 -44.26
CA TRP A 479 -1.18 -32.04 -43.67
C TRP A 479 -2.51 -32.79 -43.71
N ARG A 480 -2.62 -33.88 -42.95
CA ARG A 480 -3.89 -34.44 -42.46
C ARG A 480 -3.64 -35.57 -41.44
N ALA A 481 -3.84 -35.27 -40.16
CA ALA A 481 -4.53 -36.11 -39.17
C ALA A 481 -4.09 -35.71 -37.74
N GLY A 482 -4.99 -35.08 -36.99
CA GLY A 482 -4.72 -34.75 -35.58
C GLY A 482 -5.76 -33.85 -34.91
N SER A 483 -7.04 -34.00 -35.27
CA SER A 483 -8.15 -33.41 -34.52
C SER A 483 -9.08 -34.55 -34.07
N ARG A 484 -9.23 -34.73 -32.75
CA ARG A 484 -10.41 -35.20 -31.97
C ARG A 484 -9.97 -35.71 -30.57
N PRO A 485 -10.86 -35.77 -29.56
CA PRO A 485 -11.12 -34.68 -28.61
C PRO A 485 -10.90 -35.12 -27.15
N CYS A 486 -10.77 -34.17 -26.23
CA CYS A 486 -11.18 -34.25 -24.81
C CYS A 486 -11.33 -32.83 -24.30
#